data_AF-A0A1N7NEH0-F1
#
_entry.id   AF-A0A1N7NEH0-F1
#
_cell.length_a   1.000
_cell.length_b   1.000
_cell.length_c   1.000
_cell.angle_alpha   90.00
_cell.angle_beta   90.00
_cell.angle_gamma   90.00
#
_symmetry.space_group_name_H-M   'P 1'
#
loop_
_entity.id
_entity.type
_entity.pdbx_description
1 polymer ?
#
loop_
_entity_poly.entity_id
_entity_poly.type
_entity_poly.pdbx_seq_one_letter_code
_entity_poly.pdbx_strand_id
1 'polypeptide(L)'
;MKWAFIDYENTGCLSKVDLSIYSKVVLFVGAKQPKIDLGDKKYDSPIELVLIQLKATQSNNLDFHLSYYLGKYDGDAPVGVSFDIISNDKGFSPLIAHIKINGRACKQVEVTVALSAKGKQVKVASVPTPKSKLISFITSTSKDKRPKKIISLRNHIAAHMGVKGNEVAIQNYVNQLVNEKIIKVSGDSVEYK
;
A
#
# COMPACT_ATOMS: atom_id res chain seq x y z
N MET A 1 -0.07 3.04 -20.98
CA MET A 1 0.25 1.61 -20.72
C MET A 1 0.79 1.47 -19.31
N LYS A 2 0.69 0.29 -18.67
CA LYS A 2 1.08 0.11 -17.26
C LYS A 2 2.05 -1.05 -17.10
N TRP A 3 3.11 -0.85 -16.34
CA TRP A 3 4.05 -1.91 -15.96
C TRP A 3 3.96 -2.18 -14.46
N ALA A 4 4.00 -3.45 -14.09
CA ALA A 4 3.97 -3.89 -12.69
C ALA A 4 5.38 -4.32 -12.24
N PHE A 5 5.77 -3.91 -11.04
CA PHE A 5 6.98 -4.34 -10.35
C PHE A 5 6.55 -5.02 -9.05
N ILE A 6 6.60 -6.35 -9.03
CA ILE A 6 5.97 -7.14 -7.98
C ILE A 6 7.00 -7.69 -7.02
N ASP A 7 6.87 -7.29 -5.77
CA ASP A 7 7.58 -7.88 -4.63
C ASP A 7 6.86 -9.17 -4.22
N TYR A 8 7.36 -10.31 -4.69
CA TYR A 8 6.76 -11.62 -4.38
C TYR A 8 7.06 -12.08 -2.94
N GLU A 9 8.13 -11.58 -2.32
CA GLU A 9 8.47 -11.91 -0.93
C GLU A 9 7.38 -11.39 0.01
N ASN A 10 6.88 -10.18 -0.26
CA ASN A 10 5.87 -9.53 0.57
C ASN A 10 4.42 -9.90 0.18
N THR A 11 4.19 -10.28 -1.07
CA THR A 11 2.83 -10.60 -1.57
C THR A 11 2.47 -12.09 -1.48
N GLY A 12 3.43 -12.99 -1.63
CA GLY A 12 3.30 -14.45 -1.44
C GLY A 12 2.43 -15.20 -2.46
N CYS A 13 1.43 -14.56 -3.07
CA CYS A 13 0.56 -15.15 -4.10
C CYS A 13 -0.01 -14.04 -5.00
N LEU A 14 -0.03 -14.27 -6.32
CA LEU A 14 -0.52 -13.29 -7.29
C LEU A 14 -2.00 -13.45 -7.65
N SER A 15 -2.72 -14.40 -7.05
CA SER A 15 -4.15 -14.66 -7.34
C SER A 15 -5.06 -13.43 -7.18
N LYS A 16 -4.65 -12.46 -6.36
CA LYS A 16 -5.38 -11.22 -6.08
C LYS A 16 -4.94 -10.04 -6.94
N VAL A 17 -3.92 -10.23 -7.77
CA VAL A 17 -3.40 -9.21 -8.69
C VAL A 17 -3.97 -9.50 -10.07
N ASP A 18 -4.68 -8.52 -10.63
CA ASP A 18 -5.12 -8.62 -12.01
C ASP A 18 -3.97 -8.28 -12.96
N LEU A 19 -3.20 -9.29 -13.37
CA LEU A 19 -2.07 -9.10 -14.28
C LEU A 19 -2.50 -8.62 -15.68
N SER A 20 -3.75 -8.82 -16.09
CA SER A 20 -4.25 -8.44 -17.43
C SER A 20 -4.26 -6.93 -17.67
N ILE A 21 -4.25 -6.12 -16.61
CA ILE A 21 -4.24 -4.65 -16.73
C ILE A 21 -2.83 -4.08 -17.01
N TYR A 22 -1.81 -4.95 -16.98
CA TYR A 22 -0.41 -4.59 -17.18
C TYR A 22 0.08 -5.10 -18.53
N SER A 23 0.76 -4.24 -19.27
CA SER A 23 1.41 -4.64 -20.52
C SER A 23 2.74 -5.36 -20.29
N LYS A 24 3.36 -5.17 -19.10
CA LYS A 24 4.58 -5.85 -18.67
C LYS A 24 4.54 -6.07 -17.16
N VAL A 25 4.97 -7.24 -16.72
CA VAL A 25 5.08 -7.62 -15.30
C VAL A 25 6.51 -8.02 -15.02
N VAL A 26 7.15 -7.35 -14.06
CA VAL A 26 8.48 -7.69 -13.55
C VAL A 26 8.30 -8.26 -12.14
N LEU A 27 8.54 -9.56 -11.99
CA LEU A 27 8.29 -10.30 -10.76
C LEU A 27 9.62 -10.59 -10.04
N PHE A 28 9.78 -10.05 -8.83
CA PHE A 28 10.96 -10.25 -8.00
C PHE A 28 10.69 -11.33 -6.96
N VAL A 29 11.51 -12.37 -6.94
CA VAL A 29 11.34 -13.54 -6.07
C VAL A 29 12.55 -13.71 -5.17
N GLY A 30 12.30 -13.87 -3.86
CA GLY A 30 13.35 -14.02 -2.87
C GLY A 30 14.10 -15.35 -3.01
N ALA A 31 15.36 -15.40 -2.60
CA ALA A 31 16.24 -16.56 -2.81
C ALA A 31 15.75 -17.88 -2.20
N LYS A 32 14.88 -17.80 -1.19
CA LYS A 32 14.31 -18.97 -0.48
C LYS A 32 12.91 -19.36 -0.96
N GLN A 33 12.38 -18.72 -2.00
CA GLN A 33 11.05 -19.04 -2.56
C GLN A 33 11.20 -19.91 -3.82
N PRO A 34 11.10 -21.25 -3.72
CA PRO A 34 11.38 -22.15 -4.84
C PRO A 34 10.24 -22.23 -5.85
N LYS A 35 9.06 -21.70 -5.52
CA LYS A 35 7.84 -21.82 -6.31
C LYS A 35 7.13 -20.48 -6.35
N ILE A 36 6.53 -20.21 -7.49
CA ILE A 36 5.72 -19.02 -7.76
C ILE A 36 4.30 -19.50 -7.99
N ASP A 37 3.38 -18.91 -7.23
CA ASP A 37 1.94 -19.11 -7.37
C ASP A 37 1.32 -17.90 -8.08
N LEU A 38 0.97 -18.10 -9.36
CA LEU A 38 0.28 -17.13 -10.19
C LEU A 38 -1.24 -17.11 -9.93
N GLY A 39 -1.76 -18.06 -9.15
CA GLY A 39 -3.18 -18.28 -8.91
C GLY A 39 -3.89 -18.96 -10.09
N ASP A 40 -5.20 -19.16 -9.93
CA ASP A 40 -6.05 -19.88 -10.90
C ASP A 40 -6.70 -18.96 -11.95
N LYS A 41 -6.30 -17.69 -12.00
CA LYS A 41 -6.93 -16.71 -12.89
C LYS A 41 -6.54 -17.02 -14.33
N LYS A 42 -7.54 -17.15 -15.19
CA LYS A 42 -7.34 -17.27 -16.64
C LYS A 42 -7.18 -15.87 -17.25
N TYR A 43 -6.21 -15.75 -18.15
CA TYR A 43 -5.94 -14.52 -18.89
C TYR A 43 -6.23 -14.77 -20.36
N ASP A 44 -7.12 -13.96 -20.94
CA ASP A 44 -7.56 -14.12 -22.32
C ASP A 44 -6.51 -13.61 -23.33
N SER A 45 -5.52 -12.85 -22.85
CA SER A 45 -4.39 -12.33 -23.62
C SER A 45 -3.05 -12.74 -23.01
N PRO A 46 -1.97 -12.84 -23.83
CA PRO A 46 -0.63 -13.07 -23.32
C PRO A 46 -0.19 -11.95 -22.37
N ILE A 47 0.43 -12.32 -21.25
CA ILE A 47 1.07 -11.40 -20.32
C ILE A 47 2.57 -11.47 -20.52
N GLU A 48 3.21 -10.34 -20.80
CA GLU A 48 4.67 -10.25 -20.79
C GLU A 48 5.17 -10.28 -19.33
N LEU A 49 5.84 -11.37 -18.95
CA LEU A 49 6.35 -11.57 -17.59
C LEU A 49 7.86 -11.77 -17.60
N VAL A 50 8.56 -10.97 -16.80
CA VAL A 50 10.00 -11.05 -16.53
C VAL A 50 10.19 -11.51 -15.10
N LEU A 51 10.83 -12.67 -14.92
CA LEU A 51 11.13 -13.23 -13.60
C LEU A 51 12.55 -12.87 -13.17
N ILE A 52 12.69 -12.29 -11.98
CA ILE A 52 13.96 -11.96 -11.35
C ILE A 52 14.06 -12.73 -10.03
N GLN A 53 14.74 -13.87 -10.08
CA GLN A 53 15.04 -14.70 -8.91
C GLN A 53 16.33 -14.21 -8.24
N LEU A 54 16.23 -13.75 -6.99
CA LEU A 54 17.39 -13.38 -6.20
C LEU A 54 18.18 -14.63 -5.78
N LYS A 55 19.51 -14.50 -5.68
CA LYS A 55 20.41 -15.61 -5.32
C LYS A 55 20.81 -15.66 -3.85
N ALA A 56 20.69 -14.54 -3.15
CA ALA A 56 21.11 -14.40 -1.75
C ALA A 56 20.01 -13.77 -0.89
N THR A 57 20.02 -14.09 0.40
CA THR A 57 19.15 -13.44 1.39
C THR A 57 19.94 -12.43 2.21
N GLN A 58 19.49 -11.18 2.20
CA GLN A 58 19.97 -10.10 3.05
C GLN A 58 18.78 -9.17 3.32
N SER A 59 18.81 -8.41 4.43
CA SER A 59 17.80 -7.38 4.70
C SER A 59 17.68 -6.44 3.49
N ASN A 60 16.44 -6.19 3.06
CA ASN A 60 16.07 -5.27 1.97
C ASN A 60 16.70 -5.64 0.61
N ASN A 61 17.19 -6.87 0.44
CA ASN A 61 17.87 -7.26 -0.80
C ASN A 61 16.93 -7.18 -2.00
N LEU A 62 15.66 -7.59 -1.82
CA LEU A 62 14.63 -7.49 -2.85
C LEU A 62 14.38 -6.02 -3.20
N ASP A 63 14.23 -5.14 -2.22
CA ASP A 63 13.98 -3.72 -2.42
C ASP A 63 15.09 -3.04 -3.24
N PHE A 64 16.35 -3.38 -2.98
CA PHE A 64 17.48 -2.87 -3.75
C PHE A 64 17.45 -3.33 -5.20
N HIS A 65 17.15 -4.61 -5.44
CA HIS A 65 16.98 -5.13 -6.81
C HIS A 65 15.80 -4.47 -7.50
N LEU A 66 14.65 -4.36 -6.83
CA LEU A 66 13.46 -3.72 -7.36
C LEU A 66 13.74 -2.26 -7.72
N SER A 67 14.43 -1.52 -6.86
CA SER A 67 14.84 -0.13 -7.09
C SER A 67 15.79 0.01 -8.29
N TYR A 68 16.77 -0.88 -8.40
CA TYR A 68 17.70 -0.92 -9.55
C TYR A 68 16.95 -1.13 -10.86
N TYR A 69 16.06 -2.13 -10.90
CA TYR A 69 15.28 -2.43 -12.11
C TYR A 69 14.25 -1.35 -12.42
N LEU A 70 13.65 -0.70 -11.43
CA LEU A 70 12.81 0.48 -11.65
C LEU A 70 13.57 1.57 -12.39
N GLY A 71 14.79 1.91 -11.93
CA GLY A 71 15.63 2.90 -12.60
C GLY A 71 16.03 2.49 -14.02
N LYS A 72 16.41 1.23 -14.21
CA LYS A 72 16.73 0.69 -15.54
C LYS A 72 15.55 0.79 -16.50
N TYR A 73 14.37 0.33 -16.08
CA TYR A 73 13.17 0.35 -16.91
C TYR A 73 12.61 1.75 -17.09
N ASP A 74 12.83 2.68 -16.16
CA ASP A 74 12.44 4.08 -16.34
C ASP A 74 13.16 4.71 -17.54
N GLY A 75 14.45 4.39 -17.72
CA GLY A 75 15.24 4.80 -18.88
C GLY A 75 14.82 4.14 -20.20
N ASP A 76 14.37 2.89 -20.15
CA ASP A 76 13.96 2.13 -21.34
C ASP A 76 12.49 2.39 -21.75
N ALA A 77 11.64 2.79 -20.80
CA ALA A 77 10.20 2.87 -21.01
C ALA A 77 9.77 4.15 -21.75
N PRO A 78 8.87 4.06 -22.75
CA PRO A 78 8.24 5.24 -23.36
C PRO A 78 7.59 6.15 -22.30
N VAL A 79 7.63 7.46 -22.49
CA VAL A 79 7.15 8.48 -21.51
C VAL A 79 5.71 8.23 -21.02
N GLY A 80 4.83 7.72 -21.88
CA GLY A 80 3.42 7.42 -21.55
C GLY A 80 3.16 6.13 -20.75
N VAL A 81 4.21 5.42 -20.31
CA VAL A 81 4.09 4.23 -19.46
C VAL A 81 4.07 4.65 -17.99
N SER A 82 3.14 4.11 -17.19
CA SER A 82 3.12 4.29 -15.74
C SER A 82 3.57 3.03 -15.01
N PHE A 83 4.17 3.18 -13.84
CA PHE A 83 4.67 2.08 -13.02
C PHE A 83 3.83 1.85 -11.77
N ASP A 84 3.45 0.60 -11.52
CA ASP A 84 2.81 0.17 -10.29
C ASP A 84 3.78 -0.75 -9.53
N ILE A 85 4.19 -0.35 -8.33
CA ILE A 85 4.92 -1.22 -7.39
C ILE A 85 3.89 -2.00 -6.59
N ILE A 86 3.91 -3.33 -6.70
CA ILE A 86 2.99 -4.22 -5.99
C ILE A 86 3.73 -4.81 -4.80
N SER A 87 3.51 -4.25 -3.61
CA SER A 87 4.11 -4.65 -2.34
C SER A 87 3.26 -4.12 -1.18
N ASN A 88 3.21 -4.83 -0.05
CA ASN A 88 2.68 -4.27 1.21
C ASN A 88 3.76 -3.57 2.05
N ASP A 89 5.02 -3.56 1.62
CA ASP A 89 6.09 -2.81 2.29
C ASP A 89 5.98 -1.31 2.01
N LYS A 90 5.90 -0.51 3.07
CA LYS A 90 5.78 0.96 2.96
C LYS A 90 7.10 1.67 2.62
N GLY A 91 8.22 0.94 2.57
CA GLY A 91 9.57 1.43 2.30
C GLY A 91 9.73 2.11 0.94
N PHE A 92 8.86 1.82 -0.03
CA PHE A 92 8.94 2.41 -1.38
C PHE A 92 8.41 3.84 -1.49
N SER A 93 7.77 4.39 -0.45
CA SER A 93 7.13 5.71 -0.52
C SER A 93 8.07 6.85 -0.97
N PRO A 94 9.31 6.97 -0.43
CA PRO A 94 10.25 8.02 -0.87
C PRO A 94 10.70 7.81 -2.32
N LEU A 95 10.93 6.56 -2.73
CA LEU A 95 11.34 6.22 -4.10
C LEU A 95 10.24 6.61 -5.10
N ILE A 96 8.98 6.27 -4.81
CA ILE A 96 7.84 6.62 -5.66
C ILE A 96 7.71 8.14 -5.81
N ALA A 97 7.88 8.90 -4.72
CA ALA A 97 7.84 10.35 -4.77
C ALA A 97 8.96 10.91 -5.69
N HIS A 98 10.18 10.36 -5.59
CA HIS A 98 11.29 10.74 -6.44
C HIS A 98 11.01 10.46 -7.92
N ILE A 99 10.53 9.26 -8.25
CA ILE A 99 10.17 8.85 -9.63
C ILE A 99 9.11 9.79 -10.22
N LYS A 100 8.09 10.16 -9.43
CA LYS A 100 7.04 11.12 -9.87
C LYS A 100 7.59 12.50 -10.20
N ILE A 101 8.49 13.02 -9.36
CA ILE A 101 9.10 14.33 -9.57
C ILE A 101 9.93 14.33 -10.86
N ASN A 102 10.55 13.20 -11.20
CA ASN A 102 11.31 13.01 -12.44
C ASN A 102 10.43 12.70 -13.67
N GLY A 103 9.11 12.85 -13.57
CA GLY A 103 8.19 12.81 -14.71
C GLY A 103 7.53 11.47 -14.99
N ARG A 104 7.85 10.41 -14.23
CA ARG A 104 7.22 9.09 -14.40
C ARG A 104 6.05 8.92 -13.44
N ALA A 105 4.86 8.69 -13.97
CA ALA A 105 3.72 8.31 -13.15
C ALA A 105 3.98 6.96 -12.46
N CYS A 106 4.10 6.98 -11.14
CA CYS A 106 4.37 5.79 -10.34
C CYS A 106 3.41 5.70 -9.14
N LYS A 107 3.02 4.50 -8.69
CA LYS A 107 2.27 4.34 -7.43
C LYS A 107 2.53 2.98 -6.80
N GLN A 108 2.21 2.88 -5.52
CA GLN A 108 2.19 1.60 -4.82
C GLN A 108 0.77 1.00 -4.82
N VAL A 109 0.71 -0.32 -4.95
CA VAL A 109 -0.50 -1.13 -4.85
C VAL A 109 -0.26 -2.21 -3.79
N GLU A 110 -1.04 -2.18 -2.72
CA GLU A 110 -1.00 -3.18 -1.65
C GLU A 110 -1.87 -4.39 -2.03
N VAL A 111 -1.40 -5.61 -1.73
CA VAL A 111 -2.13 -6.87 -1.93
C VAL A 111 -2.74 -7.28 -0.59
N THR A 112 -4.01 -6.93 -0.36
CA THR A 112 -4.67 -7.24 0.91
C THR A 112 -5.06 -8.72 1.01
N VAL A 113 -4.57 -9.39 2.06
CA VAL A 113 -4.97 -10.76 2.39
C VAL A 113 -6.31 -10.73 3.11
N ALA A 114 -7.43 -10.74 2.38
CA ALA A 114 -8.72 -11.08 2.99
C ALA A 114 -8.70 -12.56 3.42
N LEU A 115 -8.60 -12.82 4.73
CA LEU A 115 -8.99 -14.09 5.32
C LEU A 115 -10.51 -14.23 5.13
N SER A 116 -10.92 -14.96 4.09
CA SER A 116 -12.32 -15.24 3.82
C SER A 116 -12.77 -16.42 4.69
N ALA A 117 -13.46 -16.12 5.80
CA ALA A 117 -14.44 -17.05 6.34
C ALA A 117 -15.71 -16.93 5.48
N LYS A 118 -15.97 -17.98 4.69
CA LYS A 118 -17.24 -18.32 4.03
C LYS A 118 -17.98 -17.20 3.26
N GLY A 119 -17.77 -17.24 1.94
CA GLY A 119 -18.85 -17.26 0.94
C GLY A 119 -19.96 -16.20 1.06
N LYS A 120 -19.77 -15.08 0.35
CA LYS A 120 -20.83 -14.36 -0.35
C LYS A 120 -20.20 -13.34 -1.30
N GLN A 121 -20.60 -13.39 -2.58
CA GLN A 121 -20.23 -12.40 -3.58
C GLN A 121 -20.61 -11.01 -3.09
N VAL A 122 -19.66 -10.07 -3.05
CA VAL A 122 -19.97 -8.65 -2.99
C VAL A 122 -19.06 -7.89 -3.94
N LYS A 123 -19.73 -7.02 -4.70
CA LYS A 123 -19.27 -6.13 -5.76
C LYS A 123 -17.99 -5.38 -5.38
N VAL A 124 -17.19 -5.10 -6.42
CA VAL A 124 -16.04 -4.19 -6.41
C VAL A 124 -16.48 -2.84 -5.84
N ALA A 125 -16.27 -2.67 -4.54
CA ALA A 125 -16.21 -1.38 -3.90
C ALA A 125 -14.73 -1.05 -3.75
N SER A 126 -14.33 0.12 -4.23
CA SER A 126 -13.07 0.77 -3.90
C SER A 126 -12.92 0.85 -2.38
N VAL A 127 -12.27 -0.16 -1.78
CA VAL A 127 -12.06 -0.17 -0.33
C VAL A 127 -10.89 0.76 -0.02
N PRO A 128 -11.04 1.66 0.96
CA PRO A 128 -10.40 2.94 0.87
C PRO A 128 -9.14 2.96 1.74
N THR A 129 -8.24 3.88 1.43
CA THR A 129 -6.90 4.04 2.04
C THR A 129 -6.97 4.09 3.59
N PRO A 130 -5.86 3.92 4.33
CA PRO A 130 -5.82 4.09 5.81
C PRO A 130 -6.47 5.39 6.31
N LYS A 131 -6.55 6.40 5.43
CA LYS A 131 -7.33 7.63 5.59
C LYS A 131 -8.82 7.36 5.85
N SER A 132 -9.44 6.47 5.11
CA SER A 132 -10.86 6.13 5.27
C SER A 132 -11.16 5.34 6.53
N LYS A 133 -10.22 4.52 7.03
CA LYS A 133 -10.35 3.87 8.34
C LYS A 133 -10.39 4.94 9.44
N LEU A 134 -9.42 5.87 9.44
CA LEU A 134 -9.36 6.95 10.42
C LEU A 134 -10.64 7.82 10.41
N ILE A 135 -11.11 8.20 9.21
CA ILE A 135 -12.31 9.01 9.01
C ILE A 135 -13.58 8.21 9.36
N SER A 136 -13.70 6.95 8.92
CA SER A 136 -14.85 6.09 9.20
C SER A 136 -14.98 5.79 10.69
N PHE A 137 -13.87 5.59 11.40
CA PHE A 137 -13.90 5.27 12.84
C PHE A 137 -14.27 6.47 13.72
N ILE A 138 -13.85 7.68 13.36
CA ILE A 138 -14.26 8.90 14.06
C ILE A 138 -15.73 9.24 13.74
N THR A 139 -16.17 9.04 12.50
CA THR A 139 -17.55 9.31 12.10
C THR A 139 -18.54 8.23 12.57
N SER A 140 -18.12 6.96 12.69
CA SER A 140 -18.95 5.84 13.18
C SER A 140 -19.14 5.85 14.71
N THR A 141 -18.30 6.56 15.45
CA THR A 141 -18.48 6.75 16.88
C THR A 141 -19.57 7.80 17.11
N SER A 142 -20.61 7.45 17.88
CA SER A 142 -21.70 8.38 18.21
C SER A 142 -21.14 9.67 18.80
N LYS A 143 -21.76 10.81 18.48
CA LYS A 143 -21.24 12.15 18.83
C LYS A 143 -20.89 12.27 20.32
N ASP A 144 -21.62 11.59 21.19
CA ASP A 144 -21.44 11.62 22.64
C ASP A 144 -20.23 10.82 23.15
N LYS A 145 -19.79 9.80 22.40
CA LYS A 145 -18.69 8.91 22.79
C LYS A 145 -17.34 9.30 22.18
N ARG A 146 -17.30 10.38 21.40
CA ARG A 146 -16.07 10.83 20.74
C ARG A 146 -15.07 11.39 21.77
N PRO A 147 -13.78 11.06 21.69
CA PRO A 147 -12.77 11.60 22.60
C PRO A 147 -12.69 13.13 22.56
N LYS A 148 -13.07 13.82 23.64
CA LYS A 148 -13.07 15.30 23.72
C LYS A 148 -11.75 15.91 24.21
N LYS A 149 -10.82 15.07 24.67
CA LYS A 149 -9.47 15.47 25.12
C LYS A 149 -8.41 14.92 24.20
N ILE A 150 -7.33 15.68 24.01
CA ILE A 150 -6.23 15.31 23.11
C ILE A 150 -5.55 13.99 23.52
N ILE A 151 -5.37 13.76 24.82
CA ILE A 151 -4.78 12.53 25.36
C ILE A 151 -5.68 11.33 25.07
N SER A 152 -7.00 11.48 25.28
CA SER A 152 -7.97 10.44 24.99
C SER A 152 -8.03 10.15 23.49
N LEU A 153 -7.94 11.17 22.64
CA LEU A 153 -7.88 11.01 21.18
C LEU A 153 -6.63 10.22 20.76
N ARG A 154 -5.46 10.57 21.31
CA ARG A 154 -4.20 9.88 21.03
C ARG A 154 -4.23 8.41 21.44
N ASN A 155 -4.76 8.10 22.62
CA ASN A 155 -4.94 6.72 23.09
C ASN A 155 -5.96 5.95 22.23
N HIS A 156 -7.03 6.62 21.81
CA HIS A 156 -8.03 6.03 20.93
C HIS A 156 -7.45 5.72 19.55
N ILE A 157 -6.66 6.64 18.97
CA ILE A 157 -5.91 6.42 17.72
C ILE A 157 -4.91 5.27 17.89
N ALA A 158 -4.15 5.25 18.99
CA ALA A 158 -3.15 4.23 19.26
C ALA A 158 -3.76 2.81 19.31
N ALA A 159 -4.91 2.66 19.96
CA ALA A 159 -5.63 1.39 20.05
C ALA A 159 -6.24 0.97 18.71
N HIS A 160 -6.91 1.89 18.01
CA HIS A 160 -7.65 1.56 16.77
C HIS A 160 -6.77 1.46 15.53
N MET A 161 -5.64 2.17 15.48
CA MET A 161 -4.70 2.14 14.36
C MET A 161 -3.53 1.17 14.59
N GLY A 162 -3.49 0.49 15.75
CA GLY A 162 -2.43 -0.47 16.08
C GLY A 162 -1.04 0.16 16.23
N VAL A 163 -0.97 1.43 16.61
CA VAL A 163 0.28 2.21 16.73
C VAL A 163 0.64 2.54 18.18
N LYS A 164 0.23 1.68 19.12
CA LYS A 164 0.53 1.85 20.55
C LYS A 164 2.05 1.92 20.77
N GLY A 165 2.50 2.98 21.45
CA GLY A 165 3.93 3.22 21.70
C GLY A 165 4.67 3.95 20.57
N ASN A 166 4.03 4.25 19.43
CA ASN A 166 4.63 5.03 18.36
C ASN A 166 4.05 6.46 18.34
N GLU A 167 4.64 7.34 19.16
CA GLU A 167 4.16 8.71 19.34
C GLU A 167 4.19 9.55 18.05
N VAL A 168 5.18 9.31 17.19
CA VAL A 168 5.33 10.00 15.90
C VAL A 168 4.18 9.61 14.95
N ALA A 169 3.86 8.32 14.87
CA ALA A 169 2.73 7.85 14.07
C ALA A 169 1.40 8.39 14.60
N ILE A 170 1.21 8.39 15.93
CA ILE A 170 0.01 8.96 16.58
C ILE A 170 -0.12 10.45 16.25
N GLN A 171 0.96 11.22 16.35
CA GLN A 171 0.96 12.66 16.01
C GLN A 171 0.64 12.89 14.54
N ASN A 172 1.17 12.07 13.63
CA ASN A 172 0.89 12.17 12.21
C ASN A 172 -0.60 11.95 11.90
N TYR A 173 -1.25 11.00 12.58
CA TYR A 173 -2.70 10.80 12.46
C TYR A 173 -3.51 11.96 13.02
N VAL A 174 -3.09 12.55 14.15
CA VAL A 174 -3.75 13.77 14.68
C VAL A 174 -3.61 14.94 13.70
N ASN A 175 -2.41 15.17 13.15
CA ASN A 175 -2.17 16.23 12.18
C ASN A 175 -3.02 16.03 10.92
N GLN A 176 -3.19 14.78 10.50
CA GLN A 176 -4.04 14.46 9.35
C GLN A 176 -5.50 14.85 9.60
N LEU A 177 -6.05 14.56 10.78
CA LEU A 177 -7.44 14.92 11.14
C LEU A 177 -7.66 16.44 11.21
N VAL A 178 -6.64 17.19 11.63
CA VAL A 178 -6.66 18.66 11.65
C VAL A 178 -6.59 19.22 10.22
N ASN A 179 -5.67 18.71 9.40
CA ASN A 179 -5.49 19.15 8.01
C ASN A 179 -6.73 18.87 7.15
N GLU A 180 -7.42 17.75 7.39
CA GLU A 180 -8.66 17.38 6.72
C GLU A 180 -9.90 18.07 7.32
N LYS A 181 -9.72 18.96 8.31
CA LYS A 181 -10.77 19.75 8.96
C LYS A 181 -11.86 18.89 9.64
N ILE A 182 -11.53 17.69 10.09
CA ILE A 182 -12.45 16.79 10.81
C ILE A 182 -12.48 17.14 12.30
N ILE A 183 -11.32 17.56 12.83
CA ILE A 183 -11.19 18.03 14.21
C ILE A 183 -10.51 19.38 14.24
N LYS A 184 -10.74 20.12 15.32
CA LYS A 184 -10.00 21.30 15.74
C LYS A 184 -9.47 21.03 17.14
N VAL A 185 -8.17 21.23 17.33
CA VAL A 185 -7.53 21.07 18.64
C VAL A 185 -7.31 22.48 19.21
N SER A 186 -7.81 22.72 20.41
CA SER A 186 -7.67 23.98 21.16
C SER A 186 -7.11 23.65 22.54
N GLY A 187 -5.79 23.75 22.69
CA GLY A 187 -5.09 23.28 23.89
C GLY A 187 -5.29 21.78 24.11
N ASP A 188 -5.84 21.41 25.27
CA ASP A 188 -6.13 20.01 25.62
C ASP A 188 -7.45 19.50 25.06
N SER A 189 -8.28 20.37 24.48
CA SER A 189 -9.62 20.04 23.98
C SER A 189 -9.63 19.71 22.50
N VAL A 190 -10.45 18.73 22.13
CA VAL A 190 -10.70 18.31 20.75
C VAL A 190 -12.17 18.57 20.42
N GLU A 191 -12.38 19.40 19.41
CA GLU A 191 -13.70 19.73 18.85
C GLU A 191 -13.84 19.05 17.49
N TYR A 192 -14.95 18.33 17.26
CA TYR A 192 -15.22 17.65 15.99
C TYR A 192 -16.08 18.56 15.11
N LYS A 193 -15.71 18.71 13.84
CA LYS A 193 -16.47 19.47 12.85
C LYS A 193 -17.52 18.62 12.13
#